data_AF-A0A1F8NIX6-F1
#
_entry.id   AF-A0A1F8NIX6-F1
#
_cell.length_a   1.000
_cell.length_b   1.000
_cell.length_c   1.000
_cell.angle_alpha   90.00
_cell.angle_beta   90.00
_cell.angle_gamma   90.00
#
_symmetry.space_group_name_H-M   'P 1'
#
loop_
_entity.id
_entity.type
_entity.pdbx_description
1 polymer ?
#
loop_
_entity_poly.entity_id
_entity_poly.type
_entity_poly.pdbx_seq_one_letter_code
_entity_poly.pdbx_strand_id
1 'polypeptide(L)'
;MGVIKFILRLVGWLVTIILQIAVAFLIIFLFSVIFAGADTQSRLGWLALLFVIWVSYVIGINLVGQAAFRWVWQGIRLLTRQRLIGTAIGALIPLLILLPIGYSVPVGDEGTRFYDLVSNNWQPILAQASLFAAIVGFYVPGILKIKSGSATGD
;
A
#
# COMPACT_ATOMS: atom_id res chain seq x y z
N MET A 1 -5.73 -26.72 23.29
CA MET A 1 -4.92 -25.54 22.89
C MET A 1 -5.78 -24.50 22.13
N GLY A 2 -6.86 -23.98 22.75
CA GLY A 2 -8.07 -23.59 22.00
C GLY A 2 -8.23 -22.11 21.61
N VAL A 3 -8.06 -21.16 22.53
CA VAL A 3 -8.50 -19.77 22.30
C VAL A 3 -7.37 -18.76 22.50
N ILE A 4 -6.57 -18.91 23.56
CA ILE A 4 -5.47 -17.98 23.89
C ILE A 4 -4.43 -17.91 22.75
N LYS A 5 -4.06 -19.07 22.17
CA LYS A 5 -3.13 -19.11 21.03
C LYS A 5 -3.72 -18.43 19.77
N PHE A 6 -5.03 -18.52 19.57
CA PHE A 6 -5.70 -17.84 18.46
C PHE A 6 -5.70 -16.33 18.66
N ILE A 7 -6.05 -15.85 19.86
CA ILE A 7 -6.02 -14.43 20.20
C ILE A 7 -4.61 -13.85 20.03
N LEU A 8 -3.57 -14.53 20.53
CA LEU A 8 -2.18 -14.09 20.38
C LEU A 8 -1.75 -14.00 18.91
N ARG A 9 -2.20 -14.93 18.06
CA ARG A 9 -1.98 -14.86 16.61
C ARG A 9 -2.70 -13.66 16.00
N LEU A 10 -3.96 -13.44 16.33
CA LEU A 10 -4.72 -12.28 15.85
C LEU A 10 -4.02 -10.96 16.23
N VAL A 11 -3.59 -10.85 17.48
CA VAL A 11 -2.85 -9.68 17.99
C VAL A 11 -1.53 -9.50 17.23
N GLY A 12 -0.73 -10.56 17.06
CA GLY A 12 0.52 -10.49 16.29
C GLY A 12 0.30 -10.07 14.83
N TRP A 13 -0.82 -10.49 14.22
CA TRP A 13 -1.18 -10.12 12.87
C TRP A 13 -1.58 -8.64 12.78
N LEU A 14 -2.40 -8.16 13.72
CA LEU A 14 -2.77 -6.75 13.82
C LEU A 14 -1.55 -5.86 14.05
N VAL A 15 -0.64 -6.24 14.95
CA VAL A 15 0.62 -5.53 15.17
C VAL A 15 1.47 -5.48 13.90
N THR A 16 1.52 -6.57 13.14
CA THR A 16 2.23 -6.59 11.84
C THR A 16 1.64 -5.57 10.86
N ILE A 17 0.31 -5.49 10.77
CA ILE A 17 -0.37 -4.50 9.91
C ILE A 17 -0.08 -3.08 10.36
N ILE A 18 -0.14 -2.80 11.67
CA ILE A 18 0.17 -1.47 12.21
C ILE A 18 1.62 -1.09 11.85
N LEU A 19 2.56 -2.01 12.00
CA LEU A 19 3.95 -1.79 11.61
C LEU A 19 4.13 -1.60 10.10
N GLN A 20 3.41 -2.36 9.26
CA GLN A 20 3.42 -2.16 7.81
C GLN A 20 2.99 -0.75 7.44
N ILE A 21 1.91 -0.27 8.04
CA ILE A 21 1.38 1.08 7.86
C ILE A 21 2.40 2.11 8.34
N ALA A 22 2.91 1.95 9.56
CA ALA A 22 3.87 2.89 10.15
C ALA A 22 5.16 3.01 9.31
N VAL A 23 5.72 1.90 8.85
CA VAL A 23 6.92 1.91 8.00
C VAL A 23 6.62 2.49 6.61
N ALA A 24 5.45 2.21 6.04
CA ALA A 24 5.05 2.82 4.78
C ALA A 24 4.97 4.35 4.88
N PHE A 25 4.35 4.88 5.95
CA PHE A 25 4.31 6.31 6.22
C PHE A 25 5.69 6.89 6.54
N LEU A 26 6.54 6.15 7.26
CA LEU A 26 7.93 6.56 7.51
C LEU A 26 8.69 6.72 6.19
N ILE A 27 8.53 5.80 5.23
CA ILE A 27 9.17 5.89 3.92
C ILE A 27 8.63 7.09 3.13
N ILE A 28 7.32 7.33 3.14
CA ILE A 28 6.73 8.54 2.53
C ILE A 28 7.34 9.80 3.15
N PHE A 29 7.43 9.85 4.48
CA PHE A 29 8.00 10.97 5.19
C PHE A 29 9.47 11.19 4.80
N LEU A 30 10.29 10.14 4.74
CA LEU A 30 11.67 10.24 4.29
C LEU A 30 11.77 10.78 2.86
N PHE A 31 10.92 10.31 1.94
CA PHE A 31 10.88 10.87 0.59
C PHE A 31 10.43 12.33 0.57
N SER A 32 9.48 12.73 1.41
CA SER A 32 9.04 14.13 1.50
C SER A 32 10.16 15.06 1.98
N VAL A 33 11.05 14.58 2.85
CA VAL A 33 12.23 15.34 3.30
C VAL A 33 13.29 15.41 2.19
N ILE A 34 13.55 14.31 1.50
CA ILE A 34 14.54 14.25 0.40
C ILE A 34 14.12 15.14 -0.78
N PHE A 35 12.83 15.16 -1.09
CA PHE A 35 12.26 15.96 -2.18
C PHE A 35 11.61 17.25 -1.67
N ALA A 36 12.02 17.76 -0.51
CA ALA A 36 11.55 19.03 0.01
C ALA A 36 11.89 20.16 -0.98
N GLY A 37 10.87 20.82 -1.51
CA GLY A 37 11.01 21.85 -2.56
C GLY A 37 10.82 21.36 -3.99
N ALA A 38 10.50 20.08 -4.20
CA ALA A 38 10.00 19.63 -5.49
C ALA A 38 8.67 20.34 -5.82
N ASP A 39 8.55 20.86 -7.04
CA ASP A 39 7.30 21.48 -7.50
C ASP A 39 6.22 20.41 -7.61
N THR A 40 5.20 20.49 -6.74
CA THR A 40 4.02 19.63 -6.75
C THR A 40 2.82 20.30 -7.41
N GLN A 41 2.95 21.56 -7.84
CA GLN A 41 1.89 22.30 -8.54
C GLN A 41 1.82 21.94 -10.02
N SER A 42 2.95 21.55 -10.63
CA SER A 42 2.94 20.99 -11.98
C SER A 42 2.36 19.58 -12.02
N ARG A 43 1.78 19.22 -13.18
CA ARG A 43 1.27 17.85 -13.43
C ARG A 43 2.33 16.78 -13.22
N LEU A 44 3.56 17.05 -13.63
CA LEU A 44 4.67 16.10 -13.51
C LEU A 44 5.05 15.89 -12.04
N GLY A 45 5.07 16.98 -11.25
CA GLY A 45 5.24 16.94 -9.80
C GLY A 45 4.19 16.13 -9.08
N TRP A 46 2.92 16.37 -9.42
CA TRP A 46 1.80 15.60 -8.87
C TRP A 46 1.89 14.10 -9.21
N LEU A 47 2.20 13.75 -10.46
CA LEU A 47 2.41 12.35 -10.86
C LEU A 47 3.59 11.71 -10.13
N ALA A 48 4.69 12.44 -9.96
CA ALA A 48 5.84 11.98 -9.19
C ALA A 48 5.46 11.70 -7.74
N LEU A 49 4.62 12.55 -7.13
CA LEU A 49 4.11 12.35 -5.78
C LEU A 49 3.25 11.08 -5.68
N LEU A 50 2.33 10.84 -6.63
CA LEU A 50 1.55 9.60 -6.68
C LEU A 50 2.45 8.36 -6.81
N PHE A 51 3.47 8.45 -7.64
CA PHE A 51 4.45 7.37 -7.81
C PHE A 51 5.23 7.11 -6.52
N VAL A 52 5.67 8.16 -5.82
CA VAL A 52 6.37 8.04 -4.53
C VAL A 52 5.47 7.40 -3.48
N ILE A 53 4.20 7.79 -3.38
CA ILE A 53 3.22 7.16 -2.48
C ILE A 53 3.12 5.66 -2.80
N TRP A 54 2.92 5.32 -4.08
CA TRP A 54 2.82 3.94 -4.54
C TRP A 54 4.05 3.10 -4.15
N VAL A 55 5.25 3.57 -4.49
CA VAL A 55 6.52 2.88 -4.16
C VAL A 55 6.67 2.72 -2.65
N SER A 56 6.36 3.76 -1.87
CA SER A 56 6.50 3.73 -0.42
C SER A 56 5.59 2.69 0.24
N TYR A 57 4.35 2.56 -0.23
CA TYR A 57 3.44 1.50 0.21
C TYR A 57 3.97 0.12 -0.15
N VAL A 58 4.41 -0.07 -1.40
CA VAL A 58 4.95 -1.36 -1.85
C VAL A 58 6.15 -1.79 -1.01
N ILE A 59 7.10 -0.88 -0.79
CA ILE A 59 8.29 -1.14 0.00
C ILE A 59 7.93 -1.38 1.47
N GLY A 60 7.22 -0.46 2.12
CA GLY A 60 6.94 -0.54 3.55
C GLY A 60 6.16 -1.80 3.94
N ILE A 61 5.10 -2.11 3.18
CA ILE A 61 4.26 -3.28 3.43
C ILE A 61 5.04 -4.57 3.21
N ASN A 62 5.84 -4.66 2.14
CA ASN A 62 6.62 -5.87 1.86
C ASN A 62 7.79 -6.06 2.83
N LEU A 63 8.51 -5.00 3.19
CA LEU A 63 9.63 -5.10 4.14
C LEU A 63 9.16 -5.68 5.47
N VAL A 64 8.15 -5.08 6.09
CA VAL A 64 7.62 -5.53 7.39
C VAL A 64 6.94 -6.88 7.25
N GLY A 65 6.13 -7.08 6.20
CA GLY A 65 5.39 -8.33 6.01
C GLY A 65 6.32 -9.53 5.80
N GLN A 66 7.39 -9.39 5.01
CA GLN A 66 8.37 -10.45 4.80
C GLN A 66 9.20 -10.70 6.07
N ALA A 67 9.59 -9.64 6.79
CA ALA A 67 10.29 -9.77 8.07
C ALA A 67 9.43 -10.52 9.10
N ALA A 68 8.14 -10.18 9.20
CA ALA A 68 7.20 -10.87 10.08
C ALA A 68 7.08 -12.37 9.73
N PHE A 69 6.98 -12.74 8.45
CA PHE A 69 6.97 -14.15 8.05
C PHE A 69 8.27 -14.89 8.35
N ARG A 70 9.42 -14.21 8.28
CA ARG A 70 10.72 -14.83 8.58
C ARG A 70 10.95 -15.02 10.08
N TRP A 71 10.55 -14.06 10.90
CA TRP A 71 10.95 -14.03 12.31
C TRP A 71 9.84 -14.41 13.28
N VAL A 72 8.59 -14.03 13.00
CA VAL A 72 7.46 -14.22 13.92
C VAL A 72 6.58 -15.39 13.49
N TRP A 73 6.38 -15.56 12.18
CA TRP A 73 5.46 -16.55 11.61
C TRP A 73 6.20 -17.67 10.87
N GLN A 74 7.21 -18.22 11.53
CA GLN A 74 8.02 -19.32 11.01
C GLN A 74 7.11 -20.52 10.65
N GLY A 75 7.31 -21.07 9.44
CA GLY A 75 6.53 -22.19 8.91
C GLY A 75 5.46 -21.82 7.87
N ILE A 76 5.16 -20.53 7.67
CA ILE A 76 4.31 -20.08 6.55
C ILE A 76 5.18 -19.90 5.30
N ARG A 77 4.72 -20.39 4.13
CA ARG A 77 5.45 -20.25 2.86
C ARG A 77 5.67 -18.78 2.50
N LEU A 78 6.94 -18.41 2.30
CA LEU A 78 7.36 -17.10 1.82
C LEU A 78 7.05 -16.96 0.32
N LEU A 79 5.88 -16.43 0.00
CA LEU A 79 5.43 -16.17 -1.38
C LEU A 79 5.93 -14.81 -1.88
N THR A 80 7.23 -14.53 -1.73
CA THR A 80 7.77 -13.16 -1.83
C THR A 80 7.41 -12.43 -3.12
N ARG A 81 7.61 -13.06 -4.29
CA ARG A 81 7.25 -12.44 -5.58
C ARG A 81 5.75 -12.18 -5.72
N GLN A 82 4.92 -13.16 -5.34
CA GLN A 82 3.47 -13.07 -5.51
C GLN A 82 2.88 -12.01 -4.59
N ARG A 83 3.38 -11.91 -3.37
CA ARG A 83 3.00 -10.86 -2.41
C ARG A 83 3.45 -9.49 -2.89
N LEU A 84 4.68 -9.36 -3.40
CA LEU A 84 5.16 -8.11 -3.97
C LEU A 84 4.29 -7.64 -5.14
N ILE A 85 3.99 -8.53 -6.09
CA ILE A 85 3.12 -8.23 -7.24
C ILE A 85 1.70 -7.87 -6.76
N GLY A 86 1.15 -8.66 -5.83
CA GLY A 86 -0.18 -8.41 -5.28
C GLY A 86 -0.27 -7.04 -4.59
N THR A 87 0.73 -6.69 -3.77
CA THR A 87 0.83 -5.35 -3.14
C THR A 87 0.97 -4.25 -4.19
N ALA A 88 1.85 -4.44 -5.19
CA ALA A 88 2.09 -3.45 -6.24
C ALA A 88 0.83 -3.15 -7.05
N ILE A 89 0.12 -4.20 -7.49
CA ILE A 89 -1.14 -4.05 -8.22
C ILE A 89 -2.22 -3.45 -7.32
N GLY A 90 -2.37 -3.98 -6.09
CA GLY A 90 -3.36 -3.48 -5.13
C GLY A 90 -3.17 -1.99 -4.80
N ALA A 91 -1.93 -1.56 -4.56
CA ALA A 91 -1.61 -0.16 -4.33
C ALA A 91 -1.87 0.72 -5.57
N LEU A 92 -1.60 0.19 -6.77
CA LEU A 92 -1.66 0.99 -8.00
C LEU A 92 -3.11 1.29 -8.42
N ILE A 93 -4.03 0.33 -8.30
CA ILE A 93 -5.39 0.46 -8.84
C ILE A 93 -6.11 1.71 -8.32
N PRO A 94 -6.20 1.98 -7.01
CA PRO A 94 -6.87 3.19 -6.53
C PRO A 94 -6.17 4.49 -6.96
N LEU A 95 -4.85 4.46 -7.10
CA LEU A 95 -4.08 5.63 -7.57
C LEU A 95 -4.29 5.89 -9.07
N LEU A 96 -4.53 4.85 -9.89
CA LEU A 96 -4.86 5.04 -11.30
C LEU A 96 -6.21 5.75 -11.49
N ILE A 97 -7.15 5.62 -10.54
CA ILE A 97 -8.43 6.36 -10.56
C ILE A 97 -8.19 7.87 -10.42
N LEU A 98 -7.11 8.30 -9.78
CA LEU A 98 -6.76 9.72 -9.70
C LEU A 98 -6.38 10.31 -11.06
N LEU A 99 -5.83 9.52 -11.98
CA LEU A 99 -5.37 10.02 -13.29
C LEU A 99 -6.49 10.68 -14.10
N PRO A 100 -7.63 10.03 -14.40
CA PRO A 100 -8.70 10.68 -15.15
C PRO A 100 -9.26 11.90 -14.40
N ILE A 101 -9.34 11.85 -13.07
CA ILE A 101 -9.82 12.98 -12.26
C ILE A 101 -8.84 14.17 -12.38
N GLY A 102 -7.54 13.92 -12.20
CA GLY A 102 -6.51 14.95 -12.28
C GLY A 102 -6.34 15.56 -13.67
N TYR A 103 -6.48 14.75 -14.73
CA TYR A 103 -6.41 15.25 -16.10
C TYR A 103 -7.69 15.95 -16.58
N SER A 104 -8.83 15.71 -15.93
CA SER A 104 -10.09 16.41 -16.23
C SER A 104 -10.13 17.88 -15.77
N VAL A 105 -9.17 18.31 -14.94
CA VAL A 105 -9.12 19.66 -14.38
C VAL A 105 -7.90 20.41 -14.94
N PRO A 106 -8.06 21.68 -15.38
CA PRO A 106 -6.93 22.51 -15.79
C PRO A 106 -5.97 22.76 -14.61
N VAL A 107 -4.67 22.80 -14.92
CA VAL A 107 -3.58 23.06 -13.97
C VAL A 107 -2.87 24.33 -14.45
N GLY A 108 -2.73 25.36 -13.61
CA GLY A 108 -2.19 26.68 -14.01
C GLY A 108 -2.72 27.82 -13.13
N ASP A 109 -2.84 29.04 -13.68
CA ASP A 109 -3.25 30.25 -12.94
C ASP A 109 -4.68 30.19 -12.35
N GLU A 110 -5.53 29.27 -12.81
CA GLU A 110 -6.83 28.93 -12.22
C GLU A 110 -6.76 27.73 -11.24
N GLY A 111 -5.55 27.34 -10.81
CA GLY A 111 -5.20 26.08 -10.17
C GLY A 111 -5.75 25.81 -8.76
N THR A 112 -6.55 26.72 -8.21
CA THR A 112 -7.26 26.51 -6.95
C THR A 112 -8.22 25.32 -7.03
N ARG A 113 -8.92 25.16 -8.17
CA ARG A 113 -9.89 24.08 -8.36
C ARG A 113 -9.23 22.69 -8.43
N PHE A 114 -8.04 22.59 -9.02
CA PHE A 114 -7.27 21.33 -9.02
C PHE A 114 -6.82 20.98 -7.60
N TYR A 115 -6.29 21.96 -6.87
CA TYR A 115 -5.86 21.76 -5.50
C TYR A 115 -7.01 21.34 -4.58
N ASP A 116 -8.14 22.05 -4.64
CA ASP A 116 -9.30 21.79 -3.79
C ASP A 116 -9.96 20.45 -4.09
N LEU A 117 -10.15 20.13 -5.38
CA LEU A 117 -10.87 18.91 -5.77
C LEU A 117 -9.96 17.67 -5.75
N VAL A 118 -8.76 17.77 -6.32
CA VAL A 118 -7.89 16.61 -6.54
C VAL A 118 -6.98 16.39 -5.35
N SER A 119 -6.18 17.40 -4.99
CA SER A 119 -5.13 17.23 -3.97
C SER A 119 -5.67 17.19 -2.54
N ASN A 120 -6.69 17.99 -2.22
CA ASN A 120 -7.26 18.09 -0.87
C ASN A 120 -8.42 17.11 -0.62
N ASN A 121 -9.10 16.63 -1.66
CA ASN A 121 -10.29 15.78 -1.50
C ASN A 121 -10.08 14.36 -2.03
N TRP A 122 -9.84 14.18 -3.34
CA TRP A 122 -9.74 12.83 -3.91
C TRP A 122 -8.44 12.10 -3.56
N GLN A 123 -7.30 12.81 -3.57
CA GLN A 123 -5.99 12.21 -3.35
C GLN A 123 -5.85 11.58 -1.96
N PRO A 124 -6.24 12.21 -0.84
CA PRO A 124 -6.15 11.60 0.48
C PRO A 124 -7.01 10.34 0.59
N ILE A 125 -8.22 10.37 0.02
CA ILE A 125 -9.16 9.24 0.03
C ILE A 125 -8.58 8.07 -0.76
N LEU A 126 -8.12 8.32 -1.99
CA LEU A 126 -7.59 7.27 -2.86
C LEU A 126 -6.20 6.79 -2.42
N ALA A 127 -5.41 7.63 -1.76
CA ALA A 127 -4.16 7.21 -1.11
C ALA A 127 -4.43 6.28 0.08
N GLN A 128 -5.49 6.51 0.87
CA GLN A 128 -5.89 5.59 1.93
C GLN A 128 -6.43 4.27 1.35
N ALA A 129 -7.31 4.34 0.33
CA ALA A 129 -7.79 3.16 -0.36
C ALA A 129 -6.65 2.33 -0.97
N SER A 130 -5.65 3.00 -1.55
CA SER A 130 -4.41 2.41 -2.06
C SER A 130 -3.65 1.66 -0.96
N LEU A 131 -3.45 2.27 0.22
CA LEU A 131 -2.81 1.62 1.35
C LEU A 131 -3.53 0.31 1.76
N PHE A 132 -4.85 0.37 1.92
CA PHE A 132 -5.63 -0.83 2.28
C PHE A 132 -5.58 -1.89 1.19
N ALA A 133 -5.75 -1.51 -0.08
CA ALA A 133 -5.66 -2.43 -1.21
C ALA A 133 -4.28 -3.07 -1.34
N ALA A 134 -3.21 -2.34 -1.02
CA ALA A 134 -1.84 -2.84 -0.98
C ALA A 134 -1.64 -3.91 0.11
N ILE A 135 -2.18 -3.67 1.31
CA ILE A 135 -2.18 -4.64 2.42
C ILE A 135 -2.97 -5.89 2.02
N VAL A 136 -4.18 -5.73 1.48
CA VAL A 136 -4.98 -6.85 0.99
C VAL A 136 -4.23 -7.63 -0.09
N GLY A 137 -3.68 -6.93 -1.08
CA GLY A 137 -2.86 -7.52 -2.15
C GLY A 137 -1.65 -8.29 -1.63
N PHE A 138 -1.06 -7.87 -0.52
CA PHE A 138 0.01 -8.60 0.15
C PHE A 138 -0.46 -9.95 0.71
N TYR A 139 -1.68 -10.03 1.26
CA TYR A 139 -2.19 -11.23 1.93
C TYR A 139 -2.95 -12.20 1.00
N VAL A 140 -3.56 -11.70 -0.08
CA VAL A 140 -4.35 -12.48 -1.05
C VAL A 140 -3.63 -13.73 -1.59
N PRO A 141 -2.36 -13.67 -2.05
CA PRO A 141 -1.66 -14.85 -2.56
C PRO A 141 -1.55 -16.00 -1.56
N GLY A 142 -1.44 -15.67 -0.27
CA GLY A 142 -1.44 -16.66 0.80
C GLY A 142 -2.79 -17.38 0.92
N ILE A 143 -3.90 -16.62 0.84
CA ILE A 143 -5.27 -17.15 0.93
C ILE A 143 -5.58 -18.06 -0.26
N LEU A 144 -5.20 -17.64 -1.47
CA LEU A 144 -5.49 -18.40 -2.70
C LEU A 144 -4.73 -19.74 -2.75
N LYS A 145 -3.46 -19.78 -2.32
CA LYS A 145 -2.70 -21.04 -2.26
C LYS A 145 -3.22 -22.02 -1.19
N ILE A 146 -3.80 -21.52 -0.09
CA ILE A 146 -4.42 -22.40 0.91
C ILE A 146 -5.63 -23.13 0.28
N LYS A 147 -6.44 -22.43 -0.52
CA LYS A 147 -7.59 -23.04 -1.21
C LYS A 147 -7.20 -24.00 -2.34
N SER A 148 -6.13 -23.71 -3.09
CA SER A 148 -5.69 -24.65 -4.14
C SER A 148 -5.10 -25.95 -3.57
N GLY A 149 -4.56 -25.90 -2.35
CA GLY A 149 -4.05 -27.08 -1.64
C GLY A 149 -5.13 -27.96 -1.00
N SER A 150 -6.36 -27.46 -0.82
CA SER A 150 -7.49 -28.26 -0.33
C SER A 150 -8.33 -28.90 -1.44
N ALA A 151 -8.06 -28.57 -2.71
CA ALA A 151 -8.78 -29.09 -3.87
C ALA A 151 -8.06 -30.30 -4.54
N THR A 152 -6.93 -30.74 -3.98
CA THR A 152 -6.15 -31.91 -4.43
C THR A 152 -5.72 -32.76 -3.23
N GLY A 153 -6.68 -33.03 -2.35
CA GLY A 153 -6.55 -34.07 -1.34
C GLY A 153 -7.31 -35.29 -1.81
N ASP A 154 -6.59 -36.20 -2.45
CA ASP A 154 -6.92 -37.63 -2.50
C ASP A 154 -7.01 -38.22 -1.07
#